data_AF-A0AA97HKM5-F1
#
_entry.id   AF-A0AA97HKM5-F1
#
_cell.length_a   1.000
_cell.length_b   1.000
_cell.length_c   1.000
_cell.angle_alpha   90.00
_cell.angle_beta   90.00
_cell.angle_gamma   90.00
#
_symmetry.space_group_name_H-M   'P 1'
#
loop_
_entity.id
_entity.type
_entity.pdbx_description
1 polymer ?
#
loop_
_entity_poly.entity_id
_entity_poly.type
_entity_poly.pdbx_seq_one_letter_code
_entity_poly.pdbx_strand_id
1 'polypeptide(L)'
;MLDALIIFSFILAGAGIGFYSIDLLPQPILQQVTNIEALGAVTAVFGGLIGTGLGLVMQTSYRRLERQVKELPPDRILTRAVGLVLGLLIANLMLAPLFLLPIPSEFGFIKPMTAVLGSVLFAVSGMNLADTHGRSLLRLISPSTLESTLVAEGTLKPSKTKVLDTSCIIDGRIEGLMETGFLEGQLLVPQFVLQELQNVADASNDQKRDRGRRGLDVLNRIREAYPNRLLINSVDYDDIPTVDAKLVKLAQELNAMLLTNDYNLNKVASFQDVEVLNINDLAQAIRPAYLPGDDIDLKILKEGKEPSQGVGYLNDGTMVVVEEGRNYIGEELEVVVTGSLQTSAGRMIFARPKTSMVTS
;
A
#
# COMPACT_ATOMS: atom_id res chain seq x y z
N MET A 1 -16.22 -23.03 -28.25
CA MET A 1 -17.64 -22.91 -28.64
C MET A 1 -17.90 -21.63 -29.45
N LEU A 2 -17.40 -20.47 -29.00
CA LEU A 2 -17.61 -19.18 -29.67
C LEU A 2 -17.04 -19.12 -31.11
N ASP A 3 -15.89 -19.75 -31.35
CA ASP A 3 -15.27 -19.90 -32.67
C ASP A 3 -16.18 -20.52 -33.74
N ALA A 4 -16.86 -21.61 -33.39
CA ALA A 4 -17.76 -22.30 -34.31
C ALA A 4 -19.03 -21.48 -34.55
N LEU A 5 -19.47 -20.74 -33.53
CA LEU A 5 -20.64 -19.86 -33.60
C LEU A 5 -20.40 -18.69 -34.56
N ILE A 6 -19.20 -18.09 -34.54
CA ILE A 6 -18.81 -17.02 -35.48
C ILE A 6 -18.84 -17.54 -36.92
N ILE A 7 -18.22 -18.70 -37.20
CA ILE A 7 -18.21 -19.23 -38.58
C ILE A 7 -19.63 -19.56 -39.03
N PHE A 8 -20.42 -20.22 -38.18
CA PHE A 8 -21.77 -20.63 -38.52
C PHE A 8 -22.70 -19.43 -38.75
N SER A 9 -22.58 -18.36 -37.96
CA SER A 9 -23.39 -17.15 -38.16
C SER A 9 -23.06 -16.46 -39.49
N PHE A 10 -21.78 -16.42 -39.88
CA PHE A 10 -21.36 -15.85 -41.17
C PHE A 10 -21.76 -16.72 -42.36
N ILE A 11 -21.75 -18.05 -42.23
CA ILE A 11 -22.28 -18.96 -43.24
C ILE A 11 -23.78 -18.73 -43.44
N LEU A 12 -24.54 -18.68 -42.36
CA LEU A 12 -25.99 -18.43 -42.41
C LEU A 12 -26.32 -17.05 -42.98
N ALA A 13 -25.61 -16.01 -42.55
CA ALA A 13 -25.79 -14.66 -43.07
C ALA A 13 -25.43 -14.59 -44.57
N GLY A 14 -24.31 -15.20 -44.97
CA GLY A 14 -23.89 -15.26 -46.38
C GLY A 14 -24.88 -16.04 -47.25
N ALA A 15 -25.36 -17.18 -46.78
CA ALA A 15 -26.37 -17.97 -47.49
C ALA A 15 -27.71 -17.25 -47.59
N GLY A 16 -28.15 -16.58 -46.51
CA GLY A 16 -29.37 -15.77 -46.51
C GLY A 16 -29.28 -14.57 -47.45
N ILE A 17 -28.19 -13.80 -47.40
CA ILE A 17 -27.94 -12.69 -48.33
C ILE A 17 -27.90 -13.22 -49.78
N GLY A 18 -27.22 -14.35 -50.02
CA GLY A 18 -27.17 -14.99 -51.33
C GLY A 18 -28.56 -15.39 -51.85
N PHE A 19 -29.41 -15.95 -50.99
CA PHE A 19 -30.78 -16.34 -51.35
C PHE A 19 -31.66 -15.12 -51.68
N TYR A 20 -31.71 -14.11 -50.80
CA TYR A 20 -32.55 -12.92 -50.96
C TYR A 20 -32.01 -11.89 -51.96
N SER A 21 -30.73 -11.98 -52.35
CA SER A 21 -30.14 -11.08 -53.34
C SER A 21 -30.80 -11.17 -54.73
N ILE A 22 -31.54 -12.25 -55.00
CA ILE A 22 -32.32 -12.40 -56.24
C ILE A 22 -33.47 -11.39 -56.31
N ASP A 23 -34.05 -11.00 -55.17
CA ASP A 23 -35.15 -10.03 -55.12
C ASP A 23 -34.69 -8.60 -55.49
N LEU A 24 -33.39 -8.35 -55.46
CA LEU A 24 -32.78 -7.10 -55.92
C LEU A 24 -32.48 -7.10 -57.43
N LEU A 25 -32.63 -8.22 -58.14
CA LEU A 25 -32.34 -8.28 -59.57
C LEU A 25 -33.45 -7.61 -60.41
N PRO A 26 -33.09 -6.85 -61.46
CA PRO A 26 -34.05 -6.27 -62.40
C PRO A 26 -34.98 -7.33 -63.03
N GLN A 27 -36.28 -7.01 -63.11
CA GLN A 27 -37.32 -7.86 -63.72
C GLN A 27 -36.98 -8.47 -65.10
N PRO A 28 -36.28 -7.78 -66.04
CA PRO A 28 -35.91 -8.35 -67.33
C PRO A 28 -34.96 -9.56 -67.24
N ILE A 29 -34.16 -9.64 -66.18
CA ILE A 29 -33.20 -10.73 -65.95
C ILE A 29 -33.91 -11.93 -65.35
N LEU A 30 -34.85 -11.71 -64.44
CA LEU A 30 -35.63 -12.78 -63.80
C LEU A 30 -36.51 -13.55 -64.79
N GLN A 31 -37.02 -12.90 -65.84
CA GLN A 31 -37.83 -13.53 -66.89
C GLN A 31 -37.04 -14.50 -67.80
N GLN A 32 -35.70 -14.42 -67.80
CA GLN A 32 -34.83 -15.31 -68.59
C GLN A 32 -34.46 -16.59 -67.83
N VAL A 33 -34.82 -16.68 -66.54
CA VAL A 33 -34.44 -17.79 -65.65
C VAL A 33 -35.56 -18.84 -65.65
N THR A 34 -35.21 -20.09 -65.97
CA THR A 34 -36.17 -21.20 -66.10
C THR A 34 -36.74 -21.68 -64.76
N ASN A 35 -35.97 -21.55 -63.67
CA ASN A 35 -36.39 -21.88 -62.31
C ASN A 35 -35.73 -20.93 -61.29
N ILE A 36 -36.55 -20.04 -60.72
CA ILE A 36 -36.10 -18.99 -59.78
C ILE A 36 -35.66 -19.58 -58.44
N GLU A 37 -36.35 -20.63 -57.95
CA GLU A 37 -35.97 -21.31 -56.71
C GLU A 37 -34.61 -22.00 -56.83
N ALA A 38 -34.33 -22.60 -57.99
CA ALA A 38 -33.04 -23.22 -58.27
C ALA A 38 -31.91 -22.17 -58.31
N LEU A 39 -32.17 -20.99 -58.89
CA LEU A 39 -31.22 -19.88 -58.86
C LEU A 39 -30.96 -19.42 -57.42
N GLY A 40 -32.00 -19.31 -56.59
CA GLY A 40 -31.91 -18.98 -55.16
C GLY A 40 -31.08 -19.95 -54.36
N ALA A 41 -31.28 -21.25 -54.58
CA ALA A 41 -30.46 -22.27 -53.94
C ALA A 41 -28.99 -22.16 -54.35
N VAL A 42 -28.70 -21.90 -55.63
CA VAL A 42 -27.33 -21.75 -56.13
C VAL A 42 -26.65 -20.50 -55.56
N THR A 43 -27.30 -19.34 -55.60
CA THR A 43 -26.75 -18.10 -55.04
C THR A 43 -26.61 -18.18 -53.52
N ALA A 44 -27.48 -18.91 -52.82
CA ALA A 44 -27.34 -19.21 -51.40
C ALA A 44 -26.10 -20.07 -51.11
N VAL A 45 -25.81 -21.09 -51.93
CA VAL A 45 -24.59 -21.91 -51.77
C VAL A 45 -23.33 -21.05 -51.99
N PHE A 46 -23.29 -20.24 -53.04
CA PHE A 46 -22.18 -19.32 -53.28
C PHE A 46 -22.04 -18.27 -52.17
N GLY A 47 -23.15 -17.72 -51.68
CA GLY A 47 -23.19 -16.80 -50.55
C GLY A 47 -22.69 -17.45 -49.26
N GLY A 48 -23.04 -18.71 -49.00
CA GLY A 48 -22.55 -19.48 -47.85
C GLY A 48 -21.05 -19.77 -47.94
N LEU A 49 -20.51 -20.04 -49.15
CA LEU A 49 -19.08 -20.21 -49.37
C LEU A 49 -18.30 -18.91 -49.10
N ILE A 50 -18.81 -17.76 -49.58
CA ILE A 50 -18.23 -16.44 -49.28
C ILE A 50 -18.33 -16.16 -47.77
N GLY A 51 -19.48 -16.48 -47.16
CA GLY A 51 -19.69 -16.40 -45.72
C GLY A 51 -18.68 -17.22 -44.92
N THR A 52 -18.32 -18.42 -45.40
CA THR A 52 -17.27 -19.26 -44.79
C THR A 52 -15.91 -18.56 -44.83
N GLY A 53 -15.53 -17.99 -45.97
CA GLY A 53 -14.27 -17.24 -46.13
C GLY A 53 -14.20 -16.03 -45.18
N LEU A 54 -15.25 -15.22 -45.15
CA LEU A 54 -15.35 -14.07 -44.24
C LEU A 54 -15.38 -14.49 -42.76
N GLY A 55 -16.06 -15.59 -42.44
CA GLY A 55 -16.14 -16.17 -41.10
C GLY A 55 -14.76 -16.58 -40.58
N LEU A 56 -13.91 -17.18 -41.41
CA LEU A 56 -12.53 -17.53 -41.04
C LEU A 56 -11.65 -16.28 -40.79
N VAL A 57 -11.78 -15.25 -41.62
CA VAL A 57 -11.07 -13.97 -41.42
C VAL A 57 -11.52 -13.31 -40.12
N MET A 58 -12.82 -13.31 -39.84
CA MET A 58 -13.36 -12.72 -38.61
C MET A 58 -12.92 -13.52 -37.38
N GLN A 59 -12.94 -14.86 -37.45
CA GLN A 59 -12.49 -15.73 -36.38
C GLN A 59 -11.01 -15.50 -36.04
N THR A 60 -10.14 -15.44 -37.05
CA THR A 60 -8.70 -15.20 -36.83
C THR A 60 -8.45 -13.82 -36.23
N SER A 61 -9.20 -12.81 -36.67
CA SER A 61 -9.13 -11.45 -36.10
C SER A 61 -9.62 -11.42 -34.66
N TYR A 62 -10.73 -12.10 -34.36
CA TYR A 62 -11.27 -12.22 -33.00
C TYR A 62 -10.26 -12.88 -32.05
N ARG A 63 -9.63 -13.99 -32.46
CA ARG A 63 -8.60 -14.66 -31.65
C ARG A 63 -7.38 -13.79 -31.39
N ARG A 64 -6.98 -12.95 -32.35
CA ARG A 64 -5.87 -11.99 -32.16
C ARG A 64 -6.26 -10.94 -31.12
N LEU A 65 -7.46 -10.38 -31.22
CA LEU A 65 -7.97 -9.41 -30.24
C LEU A 65 -8.10 -10.05 -28.84
N GLU A 66 -8.61 -11.27 -28.75
CA GLU A 66 -8.77 -11.97 -27.47
C GLU A 66 -7.42 -12.19 -26.78
N ARG A 67 -6.38 -12.60 -27.53
CA ARG A 67 -5.03 -12.75 -26.99
C ARG A 67 -4.46 -11.41 -26.52
N GLN A 68 -4.58 -10.37 -27.33
CA GLN A 68 -4.13 -9.03 -26.95
C GLN A 68 -4.84 -8.53 -25.69
N VAL A 69 -6.15 -8.75 -25.56
CA VAL A 69 -6.92 -8.35 -24.38
C VAL A 69 -6.51 -9.16 -23.14
N LYS A 70 -6.23 -10.45 -23.27
CA LYS A 70 -5.78 -11.31 -22.16
C LYS A 70 -4.37 -10.96 -21.68
N GLU A 71 -3.50 -10.48 -22.56
CA GLU A 71 -2.14 -10.08 -22.23
C GLU A 71 -2.05 -8.62 -21.73
N LEU A 72 -3.14 -7.86 -21.83
CA LEU A 72 -3.16 -6.47 -21.36
C LEU A 72 -3.34 -6.41 -19.83
N PRO A 73 -2.52 -5.58 -19.15
CA PRO A 73 -2.73 -5.27 -17.74
C PRO A 73 -4.14 -4.68 -17.50
N PRO A 74 -4.82 -5.06 -16.39
CA PRO A 74 -6.19 -4.64 -16.11
C PRO A 74 -6.33 -3.11 -15.96
N ASP A 75 -5.29 -2.42 -15.50
CA ASP A 75 -5.19 -0.96 -15.42
C ASP A 75 -5.25 -0.29 -16.79
N ARG A 76 -4.67 -0.90 -17.84
CA ARG A 76 -4.76 -0.37 -19.21
C ARG A 76 -6.16 -0.53 -19.79
N ILE A 77 -6.84 -1.63 -19.49
CA ILE A 77 -8.23 -1.85 -19.93
C ILE A 77 -9.14 -0.77 -19.32
N LEU A 78 -8.99 -0.52 -18.01
CA LEU A 78 -9.75 0.52 -17.32
C LEU A 78 -9.46 1.92 -17.89
N THR A 79 -8.18 2.23 -18.08
CA THR A 79 -7.74 3.51 -18.62
C THR A 79 -8.30 3.77 -20.03
N ARG A 80 -8.23 2.77 -20.92
CA ARG A 80 -8.80 2.85 -22.27
C ARG A 80 -10.31 2.99 -22.25
N ALA A 81 -11.01 2.31 -21.35
CA ALA A 81 -12.45 2.46 -21.19
C ALA A 81 -12.83 3.90 -20.81
N VAL A 82 -12.12 4.50 -19.84
CA VAL A 82 -12.30 5.91 -19.46
C VAL A 82 -12.01 6.84 -20.64
N GLY A 83 -10.90 6.62 -21.36
CA GLY A 83 -10.55 7.40 -22.54
C GLY A 83 -11.58 7.32 -23.67
N LEU A 84 -12.14 6.13 -23.90
CA LEU A 84 -13.20 5.91 -24.88
C LEU A 84 -14.47 6.69 -24.51
N VAL A 85 -14.90 6.62 -23.24
CA VAL A 85 -16.09 7.34 -22.77
C VAL A 85 -15.91 8.85 -22.90
N LEU A 86 -14.77 9.38 -22.45
CA LEU A 86 -14.46 10.80 -22.57
C LEU A 86 -14.38 11.24 -24.04
N GLY A 87 -13.76 10.43 -24.90
CA GLY A 87 -13.68 10.68 -26.33
C GLY A 87 -15.06 10.76 -26.98
N LEU A 88 -15.95 9.81 -26.69
CA LEU A 88 -17.33 9.82 -27.20
C LEU A 88 -18.15 11.01 -26.67
N LEU A 89 -17.96 11.39 -25.41
CA LEU A 89 -18.63 12.56 -24.83
C LEU A 89 -18.21 13.84 -25.56
N ILE A 90 -16.91 14.02 -25.78
CA ILE A 90 -16.36 15.13 -26.55
C ILE A 90 -16.88 15.10 -27.99
N ALA A 91 -16.92 13.92 -28.62
CA ALA A 91 -17.44 13.75 -29.98
C ALA A 91 -18.88 14.26 -30.09
N ASN A 92 -19.75 13.82 -29.16
CA ASN A 92 -21.14 14.21 -29.14
C ASN A 92 -21.30 15.73 -28.97
N LEU A 93 -20.51 16.34 -28.09
CA LEU A 93 -20.55 17.78 -27.84
C LEU A 93 -20.06 18.61 -29.04
N MET A 94 -19.01 18.14 -29.73
CA MET A 94 -18.45 18.80 -30.91
C MET A 94 -19.29 18.60 -32.18
N LEU A 95 -19.97 17.46 -32.31
CA LEU A 95 -20.82 17.15 -33.46
C LEU A 95 -22.21 17.78 -33.37
N ALA A 96 -22.70 18.12 -32.17
CA ALA A 96 -24.03 18.69 -31.96
C ALA A 96 -24.34 19.94 -32.83
N PRO A 97 -23.44 20.95 -32.96
CA PRO A 97 -23.68 22.11 -33.82
C PRO A 97 -23.80 21.75 -35.32
N LEU A 98 -23.14 20.69 -35.77
CA LEU A 98 -23.14 20.28 -37.18
C LEU A 98 -24.53 19.79 -37.61
N PHE A 99 -25.30 19.18 -36.70
CA PHE A 99 -26.64 18.69 -36.99
C PHE A 99 -27.66 19.81 -37.21
N LEU A 100 -27.40 21.00 -36.66
CA LEU A 100 -28.24 22.21 -36.82
C LEU A 100 -28.08 22.86 -38.20
N LEU A 101 -27.05 22.49 -38.98
CA LEU A 101 -26.88 23.04 -40.32
C LEU A 101 -27.97 22.52 -41.29
N PRO A 102 -28.58 23.41 -42.08
CA PRO A 102 -29.54 23.03 -43.11
C PRO A 102 -28.78 22.44 -44.31
N ILE A 103 -28.63 21.12 -44.34
CA ILE A 103 -28.01 20.37 -45.46
C ILE A 103 -29.13 19.97 -46.45
N PRO A 104 -28.95 20.18 -47.76
CA PRO A 104 -29.90 19.73 -48.78
C PRO A 104 -30.18 18.22 -48.69
N SER A 105 -31.41 17.80 -48.98
CA SER A 105 -31.87 16.41 -48.87
C SER A 105 -31.07 15.42 -49.73
N GLU A 106 -30.53 15.89 -50.86
CA GLU A 106 -29.64 15.13 -51.75
C GLU A 106 -28.34 14.68 -51.05
N PHE A 107 -27.92 15.40 -50.01
CA PHE A 107 -26.73 15.11 -49.20
C PHE A 107 -27.07 14.64 -47.78
N GLY A 108 -28.29 14.11 -47.56
CA GLY A 108 -28.74 13.63 -46.25
C GLY A 108 -27.83 12.57 -45.62
N PHE A 109 -27.06 11.82 -46.43
CA PHE A 109 -26.10 10.82 -45.95
C PHE A 109 -24.90 11.43 -45.20
N ILE A 110 -24.59 12.71 -45.40
CA ILE A 110 -23.43 13.37 -44.78
C ILE A 110 -23.59 13.40 -43.25
N LYS A 111 -24.79 13.71 -42.73
CA LYS A 111 -25.03 13.81 -41.28
C LYS A 111 -24.69 12.50 -40.53
N PRO A 112 -25.29 11.33 -40.86
CA PRO A 112 -24.96 10.09 -40.17
C PRO A 112 -23.52 9.66 -40.43
N MET A 113 -22.98 9.89 -41.62
CA MET A 113 -21.59 9.55 -41.95
C MET A 113 -20.59 10.33 -41.10
N THR A 114 -20.75 11.66 -40.97
CA THR A 114 -19.89 12.49 -40.13
C THR A 114 -20.05 12.16 -38.64
N ALA A 115 -21.26 11.79 -38.22
CA ALA A 115 -21.53 11.37 -36.84
C ALA A 115 -20.73 10.10 -36.47
N VAL A 116 -20.80 9.08 -37.33
CA VAL A 116 -20.11 7.80 -37.12
C VAL A 116 -18.60 8.00 -37.21
N LEU A 117 -18.11 8.64 -38.28
CA LEU A 117 -16.68 8.87 -38.46
C LEU A 117 -16.09 9.73 -37.34
N GLY A 118 -16.77 10.81 -36.96
CA GLY A 118 -16.35 11.69 -35.87
C GLY A 118 -16.31 10.94 -34.54
N SER A 119 -17.34 10.17 -34.21
CA SER A 119 -17.39 9.38 -32.99
C SER A 119 -16.26 8.34 -32.91
N VAL A 120 -15.97 7.64 -34.02
CA VAL A 120 -14.86 6.68 -34.09
C VAL A 120 -13.51 7.38 -33.92
N LEU A 121 -13.29 8.50 -34.61
CA LEU A 121 -12.04 9.27 -34.51
C LEU A 121 -11.78 9.76 -33.09
N PHE A 122 -12.79 10.34 -32.45
CA PHE A 122 -12.66 10.85 -31.08
C PHE A 122 -12.57 9.72 -30.05
N ALA A 123 -13.25 8.58 -30.24
CA ALA A 123 -13.09 7.41 -29.38
C ALA A 123 -11.67 6.84 -29.42
N VAL A 124 -11.10 6.67 -30.62
CA VAL A 124 -9.72 6.20 -30.80
C VAL A 124 -8.72 7.21 -30.26
N SER A 125 -8.93 8.51 -30.52
CA SER A 125 -8.07 9.57 -29.99
C SER A 125 -8.13 9.64 -28.46
N GLY A 126 -9.32 9.48 -27.88
CA GLY A 126 -9.51 9.42 -26.42
C GLY A 126 -8.82 8.22 -25.78
N MET A 127 -8.89 7.03 -26.41
CA MET A 127 -8.13 5.85 -25.98
C MET A 127 -6.61 6.08 -26.07
N ASN A 128 -6.11 6.62 -27.18
CA ASN A 128 -4.68 6.89 -27.35
C ASN A 128 -4.15 7.92 -26.35
N LEU A 129 -4.92 8.98 -26.09
CA LEU A 129 -4.57 9.99 -25.10
C LEU A 129 -4.59 9.42 -23.67
N ALA A 130 -5.53 8.52 -23.39
CA ALA A 130 -5.56 7.79 -22.13
C ALA A 130 -4.41 6.77 -22.02
N ASP A 131 -3.92 6.19 -23.11
CA ASP A 131 -2.71 5.36 -23.07
C ASP A 131 -1.46 6.21 -22.77
N THR A 132 -1.35 7.43 -23.28
CA THR A 132 -0.19 8.31 -23.04
C THR A 132 -0.25 9.04 -21.70
N HIS A 133 -1.44 9.45 -21.25
CA HIS A 133 -1.64 10.27 -20.04
C HIS A 133 -2.61 9.64 -19.02
N GLY A 134 -2.87 8.35 -19.12
CA GLY A 134 -3.87 7.64 -18.32
C GLY A 134 -3.69 7.81 -16.82
N ARG A 135 -2.44 7.81 -16.36
CA ARG A 135 -2.09 8.06 -14.95
C ARG A 135 -2.56 9.45 -14.47
N SER A 136 -2.50 10.48 -15.31
CA SER A 136 -2.99 11.82 -14.99
C SER A 136 -4.52 11.91 -15.06
N LEU A 137 -5.16 11.19 -15.97
CA LEU A 137 -6.63 11.13 -16.06
C LEU A 137 -7.23 10.36 -14.88
N LEU A 138 -6.60 9.27 -14.44
CA LEU A 138 -7.02 8.52 -13.25
C LEU A 138 -6.89 9.34 -11.96
N ARG A 139 -5.90 10.23 -11.86
CA ARG A 139 -5.76 11.19 -10.72
C ARG A 139 -6.97 12.12 -10.58
N LEU A 140 -7.61 12.49 -11.68
CA LEU A 140 -8.79 13.37 -11.65
C LEU A 140 -10.06 12.65 -11.17
N ILE A 141 -10.08 11.32 -11.26
CA ILE A 141 -11.25 10.48 -10.94
C ILE A 141 -11.11 9.85 -9.54
N SER A 142 -9.90 9.45 -9.12
CA SER A 142 -9.67 8.83 -7.81
C SER A 142 -8.23 9.05 -7.31
N PRO A 143 -7.99 9.97 -6.35
CA PRO A 143 -6.67 10.20 -5.78
C PRO A 143 -6.18 9.08 -4.82
N SER A 144 -7.10 8.33 -4.20
CA SER A 144 -6.80 7.33 -3.16
C SER A 144 -6.37 5.95 -3.67
N THR A 145 -6.51 5.66 -4.96
CA THR A 145 -6.19 4.35 -5.56
C THR A 145 -4.73 4.21 -5.99
N LEU A 146 -3.94 5.30 -5.95
CA LEU A 146 -2.54 5.30 -6.40
C LEU A 146 -1.54 4.84 -5.34
N GLU A 147 -1.77 5.08 -4.04
CA GLU A 147 -0.88 4.55 -2.99
C GLU A 147 -0.87 3.02 -3.01
N SER A 148 -2.03 2.38 -3.23
CA SER A 148 -2.14 0.93 -3.36
C SER A 148 -1.53 0.39 -4.66
N THR A 149 -1.52 1.16 -5.77
CA THR A 149 -0.87 0.74 -7.03
C THR A 149 0.65 0.99 -7.03
N LEU A 150 1.14 2.08 -6.43
CA LEU A 150 2.59 2.35 -6.30
C LEU A 150 3.31 1.40 -5.33
N VAL A 151 2.57 0.90 -4.33
CA VAL A 151 2.94 -0.21 -3.46
C VAL A 151 2.95 -1.54 -4.21
N ALA A 152 1.97 -1.78 -5.09
CA ALA A 152 1.89 -2.98 -5.92
C ALA A 152 2.96 -3.01 -7.04
N GLU A 153 3.38 -1.85 -7.57
CA GLU A 153 4.42 -1.71 -8.60
C GLU A 153 5.86 -1.69 -8.01
N GLY A 154 6.03 -1.78 -6.68
CA GLY A 154 7.35 -1.86 -6.02
C GLY A 154 8.17 -0.57 -6.02
N THR A 155 7.64 0.53 -6.55
CA THR A 155 8.26 1.87 -6.54
C THR A 155 8.26 2.52 -5.16
N LEU A 156 7.31 2.17 -4.30
CA LEU A 156 7.27 2.53 -2.88
C LEU A 156 7.09 1.25 -2.08
N LYS A 157 7.98 0.96 -1.11
CA LYS A 157 7.73 -0.14 -0.17
C LYS A 157 6.68 0.34 0.84
N PRO A 158 5.51 -0.32 0.95
CA PRO A 158 4.58 -0.01 2.01
C PRO A 158 5.28 -0.22 3.36
N SER A 159 5.12 0.71 4.30
CA SER A 159 5.59 0.46 5.66
C SER A 159 4.89 -0.80 6.15
N LYS A 160 5.67 -1.79 6.60
CA LYS A 160 5.12 -2.99 7.23
C LYS A 160 4.23 -2.59 8.40
N THR A 161 3.10 -3.28 8.53
CA THR A 161 2.22 -3.18 9.69
C THR A 161 3.01 -3.53 10.94
N LYS A 162 2.72 -2.85 12.04
CA LYS A 162 3.37 -3.06 13.33
C LYS A 162 2.36 -3.66 14.30
N VAL A 163 2.57 -4.91 14.68
CA VAL A 163 1.76 -5.61 15.68
C VAL A 163 2.21 -5.16 17.07
N LEU A 164 1.28 -4.66 17.87
CA LEU A 164 1.54 -4.15 19.21
C LEU A 164 1.41 -5.25 20.26
N ASP A 165 2.40 -5.34 21.16
CA ASP A 165 2.38 -6.16 22.36
C ASP A 165 1.85 -5.37 23.59
N THR A 166 1.26 -6.06 24.56
CA THR A 166 0.82 -5.55 25.86
C THR A 166 1.93 -4.72 26.54
N SER A 167 3.18 -5.19 26.52
CA SER A 167 4.31 -4.54 27.21
C SER A 167 4.62 -3.13 26.68
N CYS A 168 4.58 -2.93 25.36
CA CYS A 168 4.86 -1.62 24.76
C CYS A 168 3.69 -0.64 24.91
N ILE A 169 2.46 -1.16 24.97
CA ILE A 169 1.26 -0.35 25.17
C ILE A 169 1.24 0.23 26.60
N ILE A 170 1.54 -0.59 27.61
CA ILE A 170 1.59 -0.15 29.01
C ILE A 170 2.66 0.91 29.24
N ASP A 171 3.82 0.73 28.62
CA ASP A 171 4.94 1.68 28.72
C ASP A 171 4.55 3.07 28.18
N GLY A 172 3.87 3.11 27.04
CA GLY A 172 3.24 4.31 26.48
C GLY A 172 4.16 5.20 25.64
N ARG A 173 5.47 4.93 25.57
CA ARG A 173 6.40 5.69 24.69
C ARG A 173 6.04 5.61 23.20
N ILE A 174 5.20 4.65 22.81
CA ILE A 174 4.67 4.52 21.45
C ILE A 174 3.97 5.80 20.97
N GLU A 175 3.28 6.53 21.86
CA GLU A 175 2.58 7.78 21.54
C GLU A 175 3.58 8.85 21.06
N GLY A 176 4.64 9.10 21.84
CA GLY A 176 5.69 10.05 21.47
C GLY A 176 6.49 9.62 20.22
N LEU A 177 6.68 8.31 20.00
CA LEU A 177 7.30 7.81 18.77
C LEU A 177 6.44 8.06 17.52
N MET A 178 5.11 8.05 17.67
CA MET A 178 4.20 8.43 16.59
C MET A 178 4.22 9.93 16.33
N GLU A 179 4.21 10.75 17.38
CA GLU A 179 4.26 12.22 17.27
C GLU A 179 5.52 12.71 16.56
N THR A 180 6.66 12.09 16.83
CA THR A 180 7.96 12.43 16.22
C THR A 180 8.12 11.90 14.78
N GLY A 181 7.22 11.02 14.33
CA GLY A 181 7.28 10.43 12.99
C GLY A 181 8.22 9.23 12.84
N PHE A 182 8.91 8.79 13.89
CA PHE A 182 9.78 7.61 13.85
C PHE A 182 9.01 6.29 13.69
N LEU A 183 7.73 6.27 14.11
CA LEU A 183 6.86 5.11 13.95
C LEU A 183 5.94 5.29 12.73
N GLU A 184 6.30 4.69 11.60
CA GLU A 184 5.54 4.73 10.34
C GLU A 184 4.56 3.57 10.16
N GLY A 185 3.60 3.71 9.24
CA GLY A 185 2.65 2.65 8.85
C GLY A 185 1.45 2.49 9.78
N GLN A 186 0.73 1.38 9.59
CA GLN A 186 -0.41 0.98 10.43
C GLN A 186 0.05 0.24 11.68
N LEU A 187 -0.57 0.57 12.81
CA LEU A 187 -0.47 -0.14 14.07
C LEU A 187 -1.65 -1.10 14.19
N LEU A 188 -1.35 -2.36 14.48
CA LEU A 188 -2.33 -3.41 14.63
C LEU A 188 -2.34 -3.89 16.08
N VAL A 189 -3.50 -3.81 16.73
CA VAL A 189 -3.72 -4.33 18.08
C VAL A 189 -4.60 -5.58 17.98
N PRO A 190 -4.08 -6.77 18.31
CA PRO A 190 -4.88 -7.98 18.33
C PRO A 190 -5.91 -7.98 19.47
N GLN A 191 -7.04 -8.64 19.26
CA GLN A 191 -8.10 -8.76 20.27
C GLN A 191 -7.61 -9.45 21.55
N PHE A 192 -6.75 -10.46 21.45
CA PHE A 192 -6.20 -11.15 22.62
C PHE A 192 -5.26 -10.27 23.46
N VAL A 193 -4.58 -9.27 22.85
CA VAL A 193 -3.79 -8.26 23.57
C VAL A 193 -4.71 -7.31 24.34
N LEU A 194 -5.83 -6.89 23.73
CA LEU A 194 -6.85 -6.11 24.43
C LEU A 194 -7.43 -6.87 25.62
N GLN A 195 -7.69 -8.17 25.44
CA GLN A 195 -8.18 -9.02 26.52
C GLN A 195 -7.16 -9.15 27.66
N GLU A 196 -5.87 -9.28 27.32
CA GLU A 196 -4.81 -9.31 28.33
C GLU A 196 -4.70 -7.97 29.10
N LEU A 197 -4.76 -6.82 28.40
CA LEU A 197 -4.80 -5.51 29.05
C LEU A 197 -5.99 -5.35 29.99
N GLN A 198 -7.18 -5.83 29.59
CA GLN A 198 -8.37 -5.83 30.45
C GLN A 198 -8.17 -6.72 31.67
N ASN A 199 -7.66 -7.94 31.49
CA ASN A 199 -7.38 -8.84 32.60
C ASN A 199 -6.36 -8.24 33.59
N VAL A 200 -5.36 -7.51 33.09
CA VAL A 200 -4.40 -6.78 33.91
C VAL A 200 -5.06 -5.59 34.62
N ALA A 201 -5.98 -4.89 33.97
CA ALA A 201 -6.77 -3.80 34.54
C ALA A 201 -7.78 -4.26 35.60
N ASP A 202 -8.22 -5.51 35.56
CA ASP A 202 -9.14 -6.11 36.53
C ASP A 202 -8.41 -6.90 37.64
N ALA A 203 -7.07 -6.89 37.63
CA ALA A 203 -6.27 -7.58 38.62
C ALA A 203 -6.51 -7.04 40.05
N SER A 204 -6.48 -7.93 41.04
CA SER A 204 -6.61 -7.57 42.46
C SER A 204 -5.46 -6.72 43.01
N ASN A 205 -4.29 -6.78 42.35
CA ASN A 205 -3.13 -5.97 42.69
C ASN A 205 -3.26 -4.57 42.08
N ASP A 206 -3.28 -3.55 42.95
CA ASP A 206 -3.44 -2.14 42.55
C ASP A 206 -2.42 -1.68 41.50
N GLN A 207 -1.15 -2.05 41.64
CA GLN A 207 -0.11 -1.65 40.66
C GLN A 207 -0.34 -2.30 39.29
N LYS A 208 -0.80 -3.56 39.25
CA LYS A 208 -1.12 -4.23 37.98
C LYS A 208 -2.34 -3.57 37.33
N ARG A 209 -3.38 -3.30 38.13
CA ARG A 209 -4.58 -2.59 37.69
C ARG A 209 -4.26 -1.23 37.08
N ASP A 210 -3.44 -0.42 37.74
CA ASP A 210 -3.06 0.90 37.26
C ASP A 210 -2.29 0.83 35.93
N ARG A 211 -1.42 -0.18 35.76
CA ARG A 211 -0.72 -0.44 34.50
C ARG A 211 -1.67 -0.82 33.37
N GLY A 212 -2.62 -1.73 33.63
CA GLY A 212 -3.61 -2.15 32.62
C GLY A 212 -4.49 -1.00 32.16
N ARG A 213 -5.00 -0.20 33.11
CA ARG A 213 -5.78 1.02 32.82
C ARG A 213 -4.98 2.03 32.00
N ARG A 214 -3.74 2.30 32.39
CA ARG A 214 -2.83 3.16 31.64
C ARG A 214 -2.65 2.69 30.19
N GLY A 215 -2.49 1.39 29.97
CA GLY A 215 -2.37 0.83 28.61
C GLY A 215 -3.63 1.07 27.77
N LEU A 216 -4.81 0.87 28.34
CA LEU A 216 -6.09 1.16 27.67
C LEU A 216 -6.24 2.67 27.37
N ASP A 217 -5.81 3.54 28.28
CA ASP A 217 -5.84 4.99 28.08
C ASP A 217 -4.91 5.43 26.95
N VAL A 218 -3.71 4.84 26.84
CA VAL A 218 -2.76 5.07 25.73
C VAL A 218 -3.41 4.71 24.39
N LEU A 219 -4.06 3.53 24.30
CA LEU A 219 -4.74 3.12 23.06
C LEU A 219 -5.88 4.07 22.69
N ASN A 220 -6.65 4.56 23.67
CA ASN A 220 -7.72 5.54 23.42
C ASN A 220 -7.16 6.85 22.87
N ARG A 221 -6.09 7.39 23.46
CA ARG A 221 -5.45 8.62 22.95
C ARG A 221 -4.88 8.44 21.54
N ILE A 222 -4.22 7.32 21.26
CA ILE A 222 -3.72 7.01 19.92
C ILE A 222 -4.87 6.92 18.91
N ARG A 223 -6.00 6.30 19.29
CA ARG A 223 -7.18 6.20 18.42
C ARG A 223 -7.79 7.58 18.12
N GLU A 224 -7.83 8.47 19.11
CA GLU A 224 -8.35 9.83 18.95
C GLU A 224 -7.43 10.71 18.09
N ALA A 225 -6.12 10.64 18.32
CA ALA A 225 -5.13 11.42 17.58
C ALA A 225 -4.89 10.88 16.14
N TYR A 226 -4.94 9.56 15.94
CA TYR A 226 -4.58 8.88 14.70
C TYR A 226 -5.61 7.81 14.28
N PRO A 227 -6.88 8.18 14.00
CA PRO A 227 -7.97 7.22 13.77
C PRO A 227 -7.73 6.26 12.60
N ASN A 228 -7.01 6.71 11.55
CA ASN A 228 -6.74 5.90 10.36
C ASN A 228 -5.47 5.04 10.46
N ARG A 229 -4.74 5.11 11.59
CA ARG A 229 -3.46 4.39 11.78
C ARG A 229 -3.56 3.23 12.76
N LEU A 230 -4.61 3.16 13.58
CA LEU A 230 -4.81 2.10 14.57
C LEU A 230 -5.91 1.15 14.09
N LEU A 231 -5.58 -0.12 13.90
CA LEU A 231 -6.49 -1.17 13.48
C LEU A 231 -6.60 -2.24 14.57
N ILE A 232 -7.82 -2.60 14.95
CA ILE A 232 -8.09 -3.72 15.86
C ILE A 232 -8.33 -4.97 15.00
N ASN A 233 -7.57 -6.03 15.27
CA ASN A 233 -7.68 -7.28 14.55
C ASN A 233 -8.34 -8.35 15.43
N SER A 234 -9.41 -8.98 14.92
CA SER A 234 -10.22 -9.96 15.66
C SER A 234 -9.71 -11.40 15.53
N VAL A 235 -8.55 -11.65 14.92
CA VAL A 235 -7.99 -13.00 14.80
C VAL A 235 -7.53 -13.46 16.18
N ASP A 236 -7.93 -14.66 16.54
CA ASP A 236 -7.43 -15.39 17.69
C ASP A 236 -7.06 -16.82 17.26
N TYR A 237 -6.12 -17.42 17.97
CA TYR A 237 -5.60 -18.76 17.70
C TYR A 237 -5.90 -19.65 18.90
N ASP A 238 -6.99 -20.41 18.84
CA ASP A 238 -7.43 -21.28 19.94
C ASP A 238 -6.40 -22.39 20.26
N ASP A 239 -5.67 -22.85 19.24
CA ASP A 239 -4.67 -23.91 19.35
C ASP A 239 -3.34 -23.45 19.98
N ILE A 240 -3.17 -22.14 20.19
CA ILE A 240 -1.93 -21.55 20.74
C ILE A 240 -2.19 -21.02 22.15
N PRO A 241 -1.52 -21.53 23.19
CA PRO A 241 -1.87 -21.18 24.57
C PRO A 241 -1.30 -19.83 25.04
N THR A 242 -0.15 -19.39 24.52
CA THR A 242 0.53 -18.18 25.01
C THR A 242 0.31 -16.99 24.09
N VAL A 243 0.08 -15.81 24.67
CA VAL A 243 -0.07 -14.54 23.92
C VAL A 243 1.16 -14.26 23.07
N ASP A 244 2.35 -14.47 23.63
CA ASP A 244 3.63 -14.36 22.93
C ASP A 244 3.67 -15.17 21.63
N ALA A 245 3.28 -16.44 21.68
CA ALA A 245 3.28 -17.29 20.49
C ALA A 245 2.22 -16.86 19.48
N LYS A 246 1.05 -16.35 19.94
CA LYS A 246 0.03 -15.76 19.06
C LYS A 246 0.56 -14.52 18.35
N LEU A 247 1.29 -13.64 19.05
CA LEU A 247 1.92 -12.44 18.48
C LEU A 247 2.91 -12.79 17.38
N VAL A 248 3.82 -13.75 17.64
CA VAL A 248 4.81 -14.17 16.65
C VAL A 248 4.11 -14.80 15.44
N LYS A 249 3.12 -15.67 15.67
CA LYS A 249 2.35 -16.31 14.59
C LYS A 249 1.62 -15.29 13.71
N LEU A 250 0.94 -14.33 14.34
CA LEU A 250 0.24 -13.25 13.63
C LEU A 250 1.19 -12.38 12.81
N ALA A 251 2.35 -12.04 13.39
CA ALA A 251 3.35 -11.25 12.70
C ALA A 251 3.92 -11.98 11.47
N GLN A 252 4.11 -13.30 11.54
CA GLN A 252 4.51 -14.12 10.40
C GLN A 252 3.45 -14.17 9.29
N GLU A 253 2.19 -14.42 9.65
CA GLU A 253 1.09 -14.52 8.68
C GLU A 253 0.86 -13.21 7.92
N LEU A 254 1.01 -12.08 8.60
CA LEU A 254 0.82 -10.76 8.02
C LEU A 254 2.10 -10.17 7.41
N ASN A 255 3.24 -10.87 7.50
CA ASN A 255 4.57 -10.31 7.18
C ASN A 255 4.77 -8.92 7.83
N ALA A 256 4.38 -8.82 9.10
CA ALA A 256 4.37 -7.61 9.91
C ALA A 256 5.61 -7.55 10.82
N MET A 257 5.89 -6.37 11.36
CA MET A 257 6.90 -6.18 12.40
C MET A 257 6.24 -6.29 13.78
N LEU A 258 6.93 -6.86 14.76
CA LEU A 258 6.47 -6.92 16.15
C LEU A 258 7.03 -5.73 16.94
N LEU A 259 6.18 -4.91 17.57
CA LEU A 259 6.57 -3.85 18.49
C LEU A 259 6.39 -4.35 19.92
N THR A 260 7.49 -4.49 20.67
CA THR A 260 7.47 -5.03 22.04
C THR A 260 8.55 -4.38 22.92
N ASN A 261 8.38 -4.43 24.24
CA ASN A 261 9.43 -4.09 25.20
C ASN A 261 10.01 -5.34 25.90
N ASP A 262 9.45 -6.52 25.64
CA ASP A 262 9.89 -7.77 26.25
C ASP A 262 11.13 -8.33 25.52
N TYR A 263 12.19 -8.58 26.30
CA TYR A 263 13.46 -9.08 25.79
C TYR A 263 13.38 -10.55 25.32
N ASN A 264 12.60 -11.39 26.03
CA ASN A 264 12.45 -12.80 25.69
C ASN A 264 11.60 -12.95 24.42
N LEU A 265 10.50 -12.21 24.32
CA LEU A 265 9.67 -12.18 23.12
C LEU A 265 10.47 -11.70 21.91
N ASN A 266 11.30 -10.66 22.08
CA ASN A 266 12.21 -10.19 21.04
C ASN A 266 13.14 -11.32 20.53
N LYS A 267 13.79 -12.07 21.45
CA LYS A 267 14.67 -13.19 21.07
C LYS A 267 13.95 -14.31 20.35
N VAL A 268 12.77 -14.69 20.82
CA VAL A 268 11.97 -15.76 20.20
C VAL A 268 11.46 -15.33 18.82
N ALA A 269 10.92 -14.12 18.69
CA ALA A 269 10.40 -13.59 17.43
C ALA A 269 11.52 -13.44 16.39
N SER A 270 12.68 -12.90 16.79
CA SER A 270 13.85 -12.77 15.91
C SER A 270 14.37 -14.14 15.44
N PHE A 271 14.34 -15.16 16.29
CA PHE A 271 14.72 -16.54 15.91
C PHE A 271 13.75 -17.16 14.91
N GLN A 272 12.50 -16.71 14.87
CA GLN A 272 11.47 -17.14 13.94
C GLN A 272 11.31 -16.21 12.72
N ASP A 273 12.37 -15.46 12.38
CA ASP A 273 12.44 -14.53 11.24
C ASP A 273 11.36 -13.43 11.25
N VAL A 274 10.86 -13.06 12.44
CA VAL A 274 9.99 -11.88 12.61
C VAL A 274 10.85 -10.68 12.95
N GLU A 275 10.70 -9.60 12.17
CA GLU A 275 11.36 -8.33 12.47
C GLU A 275 10.77 -7.70 13.73
N VAL A 276 11.62 -7.39 14.71
CA VAL A 276 11.21 -6.83 16.00
C VAL A 276 11.68 -5.39 16.12
N LEU A 277 10.77 -4.51 16.51
CA LEU A 277 11.03 -3.16 16.95
C LEU A 277 10.93 -3.14 18.48
N ASN A 278 12.07 -3.03 19.16
CA ASN A 278 12.10 -2.94 20.61
C ASN A 278 12.37 -1.52 21.09
N ILE A 279 11.47 -0.94 21.90
CA ILE A 279 11.60 0.46 22.34
C ILE A 279 12.76 0.63 23.32
N ASN A 280 13.11 -0.40 24.09
CA ASN A 280 14.27 -0.36 24.97
C ASN A 280 15.57 -0.34 24.15
N ASP A 281 15.63 -1.15 23.09
CA ASP A 281 16.78 -1.15 22.17
C ASP A 281 16.92 0.21 21.47
N LEU A 282 15.80 0.79 21.01
CA LEU A 282 15.78 2.14 20.44
C LEU A 282 16.26 3.19 21.44
N ALA A 283 15.72 3.17 22.67
CA ALA A 283 16.12 4.08 23.73
C ALA A 283 17.61 3.96 24.08
N GLN A 284 18.17 2.76 24.00
CA GLN A 284 19.60 2.53 24.18
C GLN A 284 20.42 3.09 23.01
N ALA A 285 19.96 2.90 21.77
CA ALA A 285 20.65 3.35 20.56
C ALA A 285 20.74 4.88 20.45
N ILE A 286 19.77 5.60 21.00
CA ILE A 286 19.75 7.07 21.01
C ILE A 286 20.42 7.70 22.24
N ARG A 287 20.99 6.90 23.16
CA ARG A 287 21.68 7.48 24.32
C ARG A 287 22.90 8.28 23.86
N PRO A 288 23.09 9.51 24.37
CA PRO A 288 24.28 10.30 24.09
C PRO A 288 25.56 9.50 24.35
N ALA A 289 26.45 9.48 23.37
CA ALA A 289 27.78 8.94 23.52
C ALA A 289 28.68 10.06 24.05
N TYR A 290 28.93 10.05 25.36
CA TYR A 290 29.94 10.93 25.95
C TYR A 290 31.33 10.42 25.55
N LEU A 291 32.05 11.26 24.82
CA LEU A 291 33.40 11.01 24.34
C LEU A 291 34.42 11.64 25.30
N PRO A 292 35.66 11.13 25.36
CA PRO A 292 36.74 11.83 26.03
C PRO A 292 36.87 13.27 25.49
N GLY A 293 36.84 14.25 26.39
CA GLY A 293 36.84 15.67 26.07
C GLY A 293 35.48 16.37 26.17
N ASP A 294 34.38 15.64 26.33
CA ASP A 294 33.06 16.26 26.53
C ASP A 294 32.95 16.90 27.93
N ASP A 295 32.36 18.09 27.99
CA ASP A 295 32.00 18.79 29.23
C ASP A 295 30.63 18.31 29.73
N ILE A 296 30.54 18.01 31.03
CA ILE A 296 29.32 17.56 31.69
C ILE A 296 29.14 18.32 33.01
N ASP A 297 27.96 18.91 33.22
CA ASP A 297 27.54 19.38 34.53
C ASP A 297 27.05 18.20 35.38
N LEU A 298 27.73 17.93 36.49
CA LEU A 298 27.45 16.78 37.34
C LEU A 298 27.43 17.16 38.82
N LYS A 299 26.36 16.73 39.51
CA LYS A 299 26.32 16.79 40.97
C LYS A 299 27.04 15.59 41.58
N ILE A 300 28.02 15.85 42.44
CA ILE A 300 28.72 14.78 43.17
C ILE A 300 27.89 14.39 44.39
N LEU A 301 27.49 13.12 44.47
CA LEU A 301 26.53 12.65 45.48
C LEU A 301 27.19 11.85 46.60
N LYS A 302 28.28 11.13 46.31
CA LYS A 302 28.96 10.25 47.27
C LYS A 302 30.44 10.08 46.97
N GLU A 303 31.19 9.61 47.97
CA GLU A 303 32.58 9.18 47.80
C GLU A 303 32.66 7.97 46.85
N GLY A 304 33.69 7.97 46.00
CA GLY A 304 34.03 6.86 45.13
C GLY A 304 34.78 5.74 45.86
N LYS A 305 35.23 4.74 45.09
CA LYS A 305 35.96 3.61 45.66
C LYS A 305 37.37 4.00 46.09
N GLU A 306 38.03 4.86 45.30
CA GLU A 306 39.35 5.39 45.65
C GLU A 306 39.24 6.68 46.49
N PRO A 307 40.21 6.96 47.40
CA PRO A 307 40.11 8.07 48.36
C PRO A 307 40.03 9.48 47.79
N SER A 308 40.30 9.67 46.49
CA SER A 308 40.20 10.96 45.79
C SER A 308 38.96 11.06 44.90
N GLN A 309 38.19 9.98 44.72
CA GLN A 309 37.09 9.94 43.77
C GLN A 309 35.77 10.44 44.37
N GLY A 310 34.99 11.10 43.53
CA GLY A 310 33.56 11.35 43.74
C GLY A 310 32.72 10.56 42.74
N VAL A 311 31.45 10.30 43.06
CA VAL A 311 30.50 9.64 42.17
C VAL A 311 29.23 10.48 42.03
N GLY A 312 28.83 10.71 40.78
CA GLY A 312 27.54 11.27 40.40
C GLY A 312 26.80 10.36 39.43
N TYR A 313 25.56 10.74 39.11
CA TYR A 313 24.74 10.05 38.11
C TYR A 313 24.20 11.06 37.11
N LEU A 314 24.24 10.70 35.83
CA LEU A 314 23.55 11.44 34.78
C LEU A 314 22.04 11.23 34.89
N ASN A 315 21.28 12.05 34.16
CA ASN A 315 19.82 11.96 34.08
C ASN A 315 19.32 10.58 33.58
N ASP A 316 20.15 9.87 32.81
CA ASP A 316 19.84 8.52 32.30
C ASP A 316 20.25 7.39 33.26
N GLY A 317 20.78 7.73 34.44
CA GLY A 317 21.25 6.79 35.46
C GLY A 317 22.68 6.29 35.25
N THR A 318 23.40 6.76 34.22
CA THR A 318 24.81 6.40 34.01
C THR A 318 25.67 6.89 35.17
N MET A 319 26.46 5.99 35.76
CA MET A 319 27.37 6.33 36.85
C MET A 319 28.60 7.06 36.30
N VAL A 320 28.89 8.24 36.83
CA VAL A 320 30.07 9.03 36.50
C VAL A 320 31.00 9.06 37.70
N VAL A 321 32.21 8.54 37.53
CA VAL A 321 33.28 8.56 38.54
C VAL A 321 34.21 9.71 38.21
N VAL A 322 34.28 10.67 39.13
CA VAL A 322 35.09 11.89 38.97
C VAL A 322 36.36 11.74 39.81
N GLU A 323 37.52 11.68 39.15
CA GLU A 323 38.80 11.74 39.84
C GLU A 323 38.99 13.13 40.48
N GLU A 324 39.50 13.19 41.70
CA GLU A 324 39.55 14.42 42.52
C GLU A 324 38.17 15.01 42.88
N GLY A 325 37.08 14.28 42.61
CA GLY A 325 35.71 14.71 42.90
C GLY A 325 35.32 14.69 44.37
N ARG A 326 36.13 14.09 45.26
CA ARG A 326 35.80 13.95 46.69
C ARG A 326 35.59 15.29 47.40
N ASN A 327 36.36 16.31 47.05
CA ASN A 327 36.28 17.62 47.68
C ASN A 327 35.01 18.39 47.30
N TYR A 328 34.27 17.91 46.29
CA TYR A 328 33.09 18.57 45.72
C TYR A 328 31.79 17.83 46.04
N ILE A 329 31.78 16.93 47.04
CA ILE A 329 30.58 16.18 47.42
C ILE A 329 29.49 17.14 47.91
N GLY A 330 28.31 17.04 47.28
CA GLY A 330 27.15 17.90 47.52
C GLY A 330 27.04 19.06 46.53
N GLU A 331 28.09 19.37 45.78
CA GLU A 331 28.16 20.47 44.81
C GLU A 331 27.89 20.01 43.38
N GLU A 332 27.43 20.95 42.54
CA GLU A 332 27.37 20.79 41.08
C GLU A 332 28.67 21.31 40.47
N LEU A 333 29.32 20.46 39.67
CA LEU A 333 30.64 20.69 39.12
C LEU A 333 30.66 20.37 37.62
N GLU A 334 31.27 21.24 36.83
CA GLU A 334 31.57 20.97 35.42
C GLU A 334 32.79 20.05 35.34
N VAL A 335 32.60 18.87 34.76
CA VAL A 335 33.62 17.82 34.64
C VAL A 335 33.87 17.48 33.18
N VAL A 336 35.14 17.21 32.85
CA VAL A 336 35.55 16.78 31.52
C VAL A 336 35.68 15.26 31.52
N VAL A 337 35.03 14.61 30.56
CA VAL A 337 35.10 13.16 30.38
C VAL A 337 36.53 12.78 29.98
N THR A 338 37.12 11.83 30.71
CA THR A 338 38.44 11.27 30.41
C THR A 338 38.34 9.91 29.73
N GLY A 339 37.25 9.19 29.95
CA GLY A 339 37.03 7.88 29.35
C GLY A 339 35.69 7.27 29.73
N SER A 340 35.37 6.12 29.16
CA SER A 340 34.23 5.32 29.57
C SER A 340 34.59 3.84 29.60
N LEU A 341 33.97 3.09 30.52
CA LEU A 341 34.14 1.65 30.67
C LEU A 341 32.77 0.99 30.68
N GLN A 342 32.60 -0.04 29.84
CA GLN A 342 31.41 -0.88 29.88
C GLN A 342 31.61 -2.00 30.90
N THR A 343 30.69 -2.15 31.84
CA THR A 343 30.67 -3.24 32.83
C THR A 343 29.40 -4.08 32.68
N SER A 344 29.32 -5.23 33.36
CA SER A 344 28.12 -6.09 33.38
C SER A 344 26.91 -5.43 34.03
N ALA A 345 27.10 -4.41 34.88
CA ALA A 345 26.04 -3.64 35.51
C ALA A 345 25.63 -2.38 34.72
N GLY A 346 26.30 -2.08 33.60
CA GLY A 346 26.05 -0.90 32.77
C GLY A 346 27.33 -0.15 32.38
N ARG A 347 27.15 1.03 31.78
CA ARG A 347 28.26 1.92 31.40
C ARG A 347 28.67 2.78 32.60
N MET A 348 29.97 2.93 32.79
CA MET A 348 30.58 3.86 33.74
C MET A 348 31.38 4.90 32.97
N ILE A 349 31.21 6.17 33.30
CA ILE A 349 31.98 7.27 32.70
C ILE A 349 33.02 7.71 33.72
N PHE A 350 34.24 7.99 33.26
CA PHE A 350 35.31 8.57 34.06
C PHE A 350 35.49 10.02 33.63
N ALA A 351 35.63 10.92 34.60
CA ALA A 351 35.78 12.34 34.36
C ALA A 351 36.74 12.98 35.38
N ARG A 352 37.14 14.23 35.12
CA ARG A 352 37.92 15.08 36.03
C ARG A 352 37.30 16.47 36.11
N PRO A 353 37.44 17.18 37.25
CA PRO A 353 37.05 18.58 37.34
C PRO A 353 37.70 19.39 36.22
N LYS A 354 36.93 20.25 35.54
CA LYS A 354 37.48 21.12 34.49
C LYS A 354 38.60 22.02 35.02
N THR A 355 38.50 22.44 36.28
CA THR A 355 39.51 23.23 37.00
C THR A 355 40.87 22.53 37.12
N SER A 356 40.94 21.20 37.20
CA SER A 356 42.22 20.48 37.35
C SER A 356 42.96 20.23 36.03
N MET A 357 42.30 20.37 34.87
CA MET A 357 42.97 20.29 33.57
C MET A 357 43.67 21.59 33.16
N VAL A 358 43.24 22.75 33.68
CA VAL A 358 43.84 24.06 33.35
C VAL A 358 45.20 24.27 34.03
N THR A 359 45.50 23.49 35.08
CA THR A 359 46.72 23.56 35.88
C THR A 359 47.75 22.47 35.58
N SER A 360 47.52 21.64 34.54
CA SER A 360 48.40 20.53 34.15
C SER A 360 49.30 20.85 32.96
#